data_AF-A0A7K3LRW1-F1
#
_entry.id   AF-A0A7K3LRW1-F1
#
_cell.length_a   1.000
_cell.length_b   1.000
_cell.length_c   1.000
_cell.angle_alpha   90.00
_cell.angle_beta   90.00
_cell.angle_gamma   90.00
#
_symmetry.space_group_name_H-M   'P 1'
#
loop_
_entity.id
_entity.type
_entity.pdbx_description
1 polymer ?
#
loop_
_entity_poly.entity_id
_entity_poly.type
_entity_poly.pdbx_seq_one_letter_code
_entity_poly.pdbx_strand_id
1 'polypeptide(L)'
;AVYQDLIDAYDQPHKRDGKIAMYKLLKRIHTGVPKELAELAQLGRSLWARRAEILAYFDTGASNGPVEAINGRLEHLRGIALGFRNLNHYILRSLIHSGGLAEHLDAL
;
A
#
# COMPACT_ATOMS: atom_id res chain seq x y z
N ALA A 1 14.50 -11.50 11.55
CA ALA A 1 15.08 -12.02 10.30
C ALA A 1 14.15 -11.82 9.09
N VAL A 2 12.90 -12.32 9.08
CA VAL A 2 11.95 -12.19 7.94
C VAL A 2 11.77 -10.75 7.41
N TYR A 3 11.62 -9.77 8.31
CA TYR A 3 11.51 -8.37 7.94
C TYR A 3 12.78 -7.82 7.28
N GLN A 4 13.96 -8.20 7.80
CA GLN A 4 15.24 -7.79 7.21
C GLN A 4 15.43 -8.44 5.84
N ASP A 5 15.11 -9.73 5.69
CA ASP A 5 15.18 -10.42 4.40
C ASP A 5 14.28 -9.78 3.33
N LEU A 6 13.17 -9.16 3.73
CA LEU A 6 12.29 -8.41 2.84
C LEU A 6 12.99 -7.14 2.34
N ILE A 7 13.58 -6.36 3.25
CA ILE A 7 14.34 -5.15 2.93
C ILE A 7 15.50 -5.51 2.01
N ASP A 8 16.29 -6.51 2.39
CA ASP A 8 17.48 -6.94 1.66
C ASP A 8 17.11 -7.40 0.24
N ALA A 9 15.95 -8.05 0.05
CA ALA A 9 15.47 -8.44 -1.27
C ALA A 9 15.14 -7.22 -2.15
N TYR A 10 14.52 -6.18 -1.59
CA TYR A 10 14.22 -4.94 -2.33
C TYR A 10 15.46 -4.10 -2.63
N ASP A 11 16.45 -4.11 -1.72
CA ASP A 11 17.68 -3.34 -1.81
C ASP A 11 18.76 -3.98 -2.71
N GLN A 12 18.50 -5.18 -3.25
CA GLN A 12 19.43 -5.84 -4.16
C GLN A 12 19.77 -4.94 -5.37
N PRO A 13 21.08 -4.74 -5.67
CA PRO A 13 21.52 -3.97 -6.84
C PRO A 13 21.03 -4.59 -8.15
N HIS A 14 20.99 -5.93 -8.21
CA HIS A 14 20.50 -6.68 -9.35
C HIS A 14 19.07 -7.14 -9.10
N LYS A 15 18.12 -6.59 -9.87
CA LYS A 15 16.69 -6.87 -9.69
C LYS A 15 16.33 -8.35 -9.84
N ARG A 16 17.06 -9.10 -10.67
CA ARG A 16 16.90 -10.56 -10.79
C ARG A 16 17.17 -11.28 -9.46
N ASP A 17 18.25 -10.90 -8.77
CA ASP A 17 18.64 -11.51 -7.49
C ASP A 17 17.64 -11.14 -6.40
N GLY A 18 17.18 -9.89 -6.39
CA GLY A 18 16.08 -9.43 -5.54
C GLY A 18 14.78 -10.21 -5.75
N LYS A 19 14.40 -10.44 -7.02
CA LYS A 19 13.21 -11.23 -7.38
C LYS A 19 13.31 -12.68 -6.88
N ILE A 20 14.48 -13.30 -7.02
CA ILE A 20 14.73 -14.66 -6.52
C ILE A 20 14.69 -14.70 -4.99
N ALA A 21 15.32 -13.73 -4.32
CA ALA A 21 15.31 -13.60 -2.87
C ALA A 21 13.88 -13.42 -2.33
N MET A 22 13.11 -12.51 -2.93
CA MET A 22 11.71 -12.26 -2.60
C MET A 22 10.86 -13.52 -2.78
N TYR A 23 11.01 -14.24 -3.91
CA TYR A 23 10.27 -15.48 -4.13
C TYR A 23 10.56 -16.53 -3.05
N LYS A 24 11.83 -16.71 -2.68
CA LYS A 24 12.24 -17.65 -1.62
C LYS A 24 11.65 -17.24 -0.27
N LEU A 25 11.66 -15.95 0.04
CA LEU A 25 11.04 -15.40 1.24
C LEU A 25 9.54 -15.68 1.28
N LEU A 26 8.80 -15.34 0.22
CA LEU A 26 7.35 -15.58 0.11
C LEU A 26 7.01 -17.05 0.25
N LYS A 27 7.77 -17.95 -0.39
CA LYS A 27 7.60 -19.40 -0.27
C LYS A 27 7.79 -19.86 1.17
N ARG A 28 8.83 -19.36 1.84
CA ARG A 28 9.13 -19.72 3.24
C ARG A 28 8.04 -19.23 4.20
N ILE A 29 7.49 -18.03 4.00
CA ILE A 29 6.36 -17.55 4.80
C ILE A 29 5.11 -18.41 4.54
N HIS A 30 4.86 -18.79 3.28
CA HIS A 30 3.71 -19.60 2.91
C HIS A 30 3.72 -21.01 3.53
N THR A 31 4.88 -21.68 3.53
CA THR A 31 4.97 -23.10 3.95
C THR A 31 5.60 -23.30 5.33
N GLY A 32 6.32 -22.31 5.84
CA GLY A 32 7.13 -22.43 7.07
C GLY A 32 6.45 -21.94 8.34
N VAL A 33 5.25 -21.35 8.23
CA VAL A 33 4.48 -20.88 9.40
C VAL A 33 3.61 -22.02 9.94
N PRO A 34 3.71 -22.36 11.25
CA PRO A 34 2.85 -23.35 11.89
C PRO A 34 1.36 -23.01 11.80
N LYS A 35 0.49 -24.01 11.70
CA LYS A 35 -0.97 -23.81 11.55
C LYS A 35 -1.61 -23.21 12.79
N GLU A 36 -0.96 -23.39 13.94
CA GLU A 36 -1.33 -22.87 15.25
C GLU A 36 -1.25 -21.33 15.28
N LEU A 37 -0.43 -20.73 14.41
CA LEU A 37 -0.34 -19.28 14.21
C LEU A 37 -1.26 -18.84 13.07
N ALA A 38 -2.57 -18.91 13.32
CA ALA A 38 -3.61 -18.75 12.30
C ALA A 38 -3.48 -17.46 11.47
N GLU A 39 -3.19 -16.33 12.13
CA GLU A 39 -3.02 -15.02 11.47
C GLU A 39 -1.79 -14.99 10.55
N LEU A 40 -0.65 -15.51 11.01
CA LEU A 40 0.56 -15.58 10.19
C LEU A 40 0.41 -16.56 9.04
N ALA A 41 -0.29 -17.68 9.25
CA ALA A 41 -0.62 -18.63 8.20
C ALA A 41 -1.55 -18.00 7.15
N GLN A 42 -2.50 -17.16 7.58
CA GLN A 42 -3.36 -16.38 6.68
C GLN A 42 -2.53 -15.36 5.89
N LEU A 43 -1.65 -14.62 6.54
CA LEU A 43 -0.73 -13.69 5.88
C LEU A 43 0.10 -14.41 4.79
N GLY A 44 0.69 -15.56 5.12
CA GLY A 44 1.46 -16.35 4.16
C GLY A 44 0.65 -16.82 2.95
N ARG A 45 -0.62 -17.20 3.13
CA ARG A 45 -1.54 -17.52 2.03
C ARG A 45 -1.84 -16.30 1.16
N SER A 46 -2.14 -15.16 1.77
CA SER A 46 -2.44 -13.91 1.05
C SER A 46 -1.25 -13.43 0.23
N LEU A 47 -0.05 -13.41 0.82
CA LEU A 47 1.19 -13.04 0.14
C LEU A 47 1.50 -13.99 -1.02
N TRP A 48 1.28 -15.29 -0.84
CA TRP A 48 1.50 -16.27 -1.90
C TRP A 48 0.53 -16.13 -3.06
N ALA A 49 -0.75 -15.87 -2.77
CA ALA A 49 -1.78 -15.62 -3.77
C ALA A 49 -1.43 -14.39 -4.63
N ARG A 50 -0.89 -13.34 -4.01
CA ARG A 50 -0.48 -12.08 -4.65
C ARG A 50 0.97 -12.04 -5.13
N ARG A 51 1.72 -13.16 -5.05
CA ARG A 51 3.16 -13.19 -5.35
C ARG A 51 3.51 -12.66 -6.74
N ALA A 52 2.66 -12.87 -7.74
CA ALA A 52 2.92 -12.41 -9.10
C ALA A 52 3.01 -10.87 -9.15
N GLU A 53 2.10 -10.19 -8.47
CA GLU A 53 2.06 -8.72 -8.36
C GLU A 53 3.27 -8.21 -7.55
N ILE A 54 3.60 -8.88 -6.45
CA ILE A 54 4.77 -8.53 -5.62
C ILE A 54 6.07 -8.66 -6.42
N LEU A 55 6.22 -9.76 -7.17
CA LEU A 55 7.43 -10.03 -7.95
C LEU A 55 7.55 -9.14 -9.19
N ALA A 56 6.45 -8.60 -9.70
CA ALA A 56 6.44 -7.68 -10.85
C ALA A 56 7.21 -6.39 -10.57
N TYR A 57 7.32 -5.96 -9.31
CA TYR A 57 8.16 -4.82 -8.92
C TYR A 57 9.60 -4.96 -9.46
N PHE A 58 10.16 -6.17 -9.44
CA PHE A 58 11.53 -6.39 -9.89
C PHE A 58 11.68 -6.36 -11.42
N ASP A 59 10.59 -6.40 -12.17
CA ASP A 59 10.62 -6.26 -13.63
C ASP A 59 10.31 -4.81 -14.06
N THR A 60 9.43 -4.12 -13.35
CA THR A 60 8.91 -2.80 -13.76
C THR A 60 9.51 -1.64 -12.99
N GLY A 61 10.02 -1.87 -11.77
CA GLY A 61 10.42 -0.82 -10.84
C GLY A 61 9.27 0.05 -10.32
N ALA A 62 8.03 -0.22 -10.73
CA ALA A 62 6.87 0.56 -10.34
C ALA A 62 6.53 0.29 -8.87
N SER A 63 6.44 1.37 -8.08
CA SER A 63 6.10 1.30 -6.67
C SER A 63 4.70 1.84 -6.39
N ASN A 64 4.18 1.54 -5.20
CA ASN A 64 2.92 2.08 -4.72
C ASN A 64 3.04 3.52 -4.19
N GLY A 65 4.22 4.15 -4.28
CA GLY A 65 4.50 5.47 -3.70
C GLY A 65 3.54 6.58 -4.15
N PRO A 66 3.21 6.73 -5.45
CA PRO A 66 2.24 7.74 -5.90
C PRO A 66 0.84 7.53 -5.32
N VAL A 67 0.41 6.28 -5.20
CA VAL A 67 -0.89 5.92 -4.62
C VAL A 67 -0.90 6.23 -3.12
N GLU A 68 0.18 5.90 -2.42
CA GLU A 68 0.34 6.21 -0.98
C GLU A 68 0.39 7.71 -0.72
N ALA A 69 1.04 8.49 -1.59
CA ALA A 69 1.03 9.95 -1.51
C ALA A 69 -0.39 10.51 -1.63
N ILE A 70 -1.21 9.97 -2.54
CA ILE A 70 -2.62 10.37 -2.66
C ILE A 70 -3.41 9.94 -1.42
N ASN A 71 -3.25 8.70 -0.95
CA ASN A 71 -3.93 8.22 0.24
C ASN A 71 -3.61 9.07 1.47
N GLY A 72 -2.34 9.44 1.68
CA GLY A 72 -1.96 10.33 2.79
C GLY A 72 -2.68 11.69 2.74
N ARG A 73 -2.84 12.26 1.53
CA ARG A 73 -3.63 13.50 1.34
C ARG A 73 -5.11 13.28 1.63
N LEU A 74 -5.69 12.16 1.19
CA LEU A 74 -7.09 11.83 1.45
C LEU A 74 -7.35 11.59 2.94
N GLU A 75 -6.45 10.92 3.63
CA GLU A 75 -6.54 10.70 5.08
C GLU A 75 -6.49 12.02 5.85
N HIS A 76 -5.62 12.93 5.44
CA HIS A 76 -5.55 14.28 6.00
C HIS A 76 -6.88 15.04 5.80
N LEU A 77 -7.40 15.07 4.58
CA LEU A 77 -8.69 15.70 4.26
C LEU A 77 -9.85 15.06 5.02
N ARG A 78 -9.85 13.74 5.18
CA ARG A 78 -10.82 13.01 6.01
C ARG A 78 -10.76 13.44 7.47
N GLY A 79 -9.57 13.69 8.02
CA GLY A 79 -9.41 14.24 9.36
C GLY A 79 -9.99 15.65 9.51
N ILE A 80 -9.80 16.52 8.51
CA ILE A 80 -10.29 17.91 8.52
C ILE A 80 -11.82 17.99 8.43
N ALA A 81 -12.43 17.11 7.64
CA ALA A 81 -13.88 17.05 7.45
C ALA A 81 -14.57 16.03 8.37
N LEU A 82 -13.86 15.51 9.37
CA LEU A 82 -14.41 14.56 10.33
C LEU A 82 -15.59 15.18 11.10
N GLY A 83 -16.70 14.44 11.21
CA GLY A 83 -17.90 14.87 11.94
C GLY A 83 -19.00 15.48 11.08
N PHE A 84 -18.72 15.85 9.81
CA PHE A 84 -19.77 16.23 8.87
C PHE A 84 -20.54 14.98 8.38
N ARG A 85 -21.84 14.94 8.68
CA ARG A 85 -22.74 13.85 8.25
C ARG A 85 -23.39 14.10 6.89
N ASN A 86 -23.29 15.34 6.39
CA ASN A 86 -23.78 15.75 5.09
C ASN A 86 -22.62 15.82 4.09
N LEU A 87 -22.76 15.14 2.95
CA LEU A 87 -21.72 15.05 1.93
C LEU A 87 -21.33 16.42 1.36
N ASN A 88 -22.27 17.33 1.15
CA ASN A 88 -21.98 18.67 0.63
C ASN A 88 -21.13 19.46 1.62
N HIS A 89 -21.46 19.40 2.92
CA HIS A 89 -20.65 20.06 3.95
C HIS A 89 -19.26 19.42 4.11
N TYR A 90 -19.17 18.10 3.98
CA TYR A 90 -17.89 17.38 3.96
C TYR A 90 -17.02 17.85 2.79
N ILE A 91 -17.56 17.88 1.58
CA ILE A 91 -16.87 18.33 0.36
C ILE A 91 -16.44 19.79 0.54
N LEU A 92 -17.36 20.67 0.94
CA LEU A 92 -17.05 22.09 1.13
C LEU A 92 -15.90 22.30 2.13
N ARG A 93 -15.92 21.58 3.25
CA ARG A 93 -14.85 21.65 4.25
C ARG A 93 -13.51 21.16 3.70
N SER A 94 -13.50 20.06 2.94
CA SER A 94 -12.31 19.57 2.28
C SER A 94 -11.77 20.56 1.23
N LEU A 95 -12.63 21.19 0.44
CA LEU A 95 -12.27 22.16 -0.59
C LEU A 95 -11.70 23.47 -0.02
N ILE A 96 -12.27 23.97 1.08
CA ILE A 96 -11.72 25.14 1.80
C ILE A 96 -10.27 24.88 2.21
N HIS A 97 -9.96 23.66 2.66
CA HIS A 97 -8.63 23.31 3.16
C HIS A 97 -7.65 22.93 2.07
N SER A 98 -8.12 22.39 0.94
CA SER A 98 -7.27 22.07 -0.21
C SER A 98 -7.08 23.24 -1.19
N GLY A 99 -7.79 24.35 -1.00
CA GLY A 99 -7.79 25.51 -1.90
C GLY A 99 -8.70 25.37 -3.12
N GLY A 100 -9.47 24.28 -3.24
CA GLY A 100 -10.34 23.98 -4.39
C GLY A 100 -11.74 24.62 -4.35
N LEU A 101 -12.01 25.54 -3.41
CA LEU A 101 -13.34 26.12 -3.25
C LEU A 101 -13.78 26.94 -4.48
N ALA A 102 -12.87 27.72 -5.07
CA ALA A 102 -13.18 28.55 -6.24
C ALA A 102 -13.58 27.69 -7.44
N GLU A 103 -12.81 26.62 -7.74
CA GLU A 103 -13.07 25.71 -8.86
C GLU A 103 -14.42 24.99 -8.75
N HIS A 104 -14.87 24.69 -7.53
CA HIS A 104 -16.16 24.04 -7.31
C HIS A 104 -17.34 25.02 -7.47
N LEU A 105 -17.16 26.28 -7.07
CA LEU A 105 -18.19 27.32 -7.25
C LEU A 105 -18.39 27.65 -8.73
N ASP A 106 -17.33 27.65 -9.52
CA ASP A 106 -17.39 27.90 -10.97
C ASP A 106 -17.98 26.73 -11.77
N ALA A 107 -18.03 25.52 -11.18
CA ALA A 107 -18.53 24.30 -11.79
C ALA A 107 -20.00 23.96 -11.46
N LEU A 108 -20.67 24.79 -10.64
CA LEU A 108 -22.08 24.69 -10.25
C LEU A 108 -22.96 25.61 -11.11
#